data_AF-A0AAV9ZVI9-F1
#
_entry.id   AF-A0AAV9ZVI9-F1
#
_cell.length_a   1.000
_cell.length_b   1.000
_cell.length_c   1.000
_cell.angle_alpha   90.00
_cell.angle_beta   90.00
_cell.angle_gamma   90.00
#
_symmetry.space_group_name_H-M   'P 1'
#
loop_
_entity.id
_entity.type
_entity.pdbx_description
1 polymer ?
#
loop_
_entity_poly.entity_id
_entity_poly.type
_entity_poly.pdbx_seq_one_letter_code
_entity_poly.pdbx_strand_id
1 'polypeptide(L)'
;PSAVAQKSMKCTQMQRKRYGEKRKGGYVDLGKQDLPPGHVRKIIKDHGDMSNRKFRNDKRVHLGALKYVPPAVIKLLENIPYP
;
A
#
# COMPACT_ATOMS: atom_id res chain seq x y z
N PRO A 1 -16.81 -38.96 -25.82
CA PRO A 1 -15.52 -38.50 -25.22
C PRO A 1 -15.58 -37.14 -24.46
N SER A 2 -16.74 -36.49 -24.30
CA SER A 2 -16.82 -35.06 -23.96
C SER A 2 -16.94 -34.72 -22.46
N ALA A 3 -17.73 -35.45 -21.67
CA ALA A 3 -18.05 -35.04 -20.29
C ALA A 3 -16.96 -35.36 -19.26
N VAL A 4 -16.32 -36.53 -19.36
CA VAL A 4 -15.28 -36.99 -18.43
C VAL A 4 -14.00 -36.15 -18.60
N ALA A 5 -13.61 -35.87 -19.84
CA ALA A 5 -12.48 -35.00 -20.15
C ALA A 5 -12.70 -33.58 -19.59
N GLN A 6 -13.90 -33.02 -19.73
CA GLN A 6 -14.25 -31.72 -19.14
C GLN A 6 -14.20 -31.72 -17.61
N LYS A 7 -14.67 -32.79 -16.96
CA LYS A 7 -14.63 -32.93 -15.50
C LYS A 7 -13.18 -33.03 -14.98
N SER A 8 -12.34 -33.79 -15.68
CA SER A 8 -10.91 -33.90 -15.40
C SER A 8 -10.22 -32.53 -15.47
N MET A 9 -10.42 -31.80 -16.58
CA MET A 9 -9.87 -30.45 -16.76
C MET A 9 -10.29 -29.47 -15.66
N LYS A 10 -11.57 -29.48 -15.28
CA LYS A 10 -12.09 -28.66 -14.17
C LYS A 10 -11.46 -29.03 -12.83
N CYS A 11 -11.24 -30.32 -12.57
CA CYS A 11 -10.59 -30.80 -11.35
C CYS A 11 -9.15 -30.28 -11.26
N THR A 12 -8.36 -30.44 -12.32
CA THR A 12 -6.98 -29.94 -12.38
C THR A 12 -6.92 -28.43 -12.20
N GLN A 13 -7.83 -27.68 -12.83
CA GLN A 13 -7.89 -26.23 -12.67
C GLN A 13 -8.23 -25.81 -11.23
N MET A 14 -9.14 -26.52 -10.57
CA MET A 14 -9.50 -26.26 -9.18
C MET A 14 -8.35 -26.57 -8.22
N GLN A 15 -7.67 -27.70 -8.39
CA GLN A 15 -6.52 -28.10 -7.57
C GLN A 15 -5.38 -27.08 -7.70
N ARG A 16 -5.06 -26.65 -8.93
CA ARG A 16 -4.06 -25.60 -9.18
C ARG A 16 -4.38 -24.28 -8.47
N LYS A 17 -5.66 -23.88 -8.42
CA LYS A 17 -6.09 -22.66 -7.70
C LYS A 17 -6.06 -22.84 -6.18
N ARG A 18 -6.43 -24.00 -5.66
CA ARG A 18 -6.49 -24.27 -4.21
C ARG A 18 -5.10 -24.36 -3.58
N TYR A 19 -4.17 -25.03 -4.25
CA TYR A 19 -2.81 -25.28 -3.73
C TYR A 19 -1.74 -24.44 -4.44
N GLY A 20 -2.15 -23.35 -5.09
CA GLY A 20 -1.23 -22.40 -5.71
C GLY A 20 -0.34 -21.72 -4.66
N GLU A 21 0.82 -21.25 -5.11
CA GLU A 21 1.89 -20.74 -4.25
C GLU A 21 1.46 -19.59 -3.32
N LYS A 22 0.57 -18.72 -3.81
CA LYS A 22 -0.05 -17.61 -3.05
C LYS A 22 -0.92 -18.06 -1.87
N ARG A 23 -1.27 -19.34 -1.79
CA ARG A 23 -2.13 -19.94 -0.75
C ARG A 23 -1.38 -20.92 0.15
N LYS A 24 -0.07 -21.10 -0.06
CA LYS A 24 0.76 -21.86 0.86
C LYS A 24 0.88 -21.10 2.19
N GLY A 25 0.85 -21.82 3.30
CA GLY A 25 1.13 -21.22 4.61
C GLY A 25 2.51 -20.57 4.60
N GLY A 26 2.60 -19.32 5.06
CA GLY A 26 3.84 -18.55 4.99
C GLY A 26 4.06 -17.76 3.70
N TYR A 27 3.08 -17.70 2.78
CA TYR A 27 3.15 -16.79 1.64
C TYR A 27 3.19 -15.33 2.12
N VAL A 28 4.27 -14.63 1.77
CA VAL A 28 4.43 -13.19 1.96
C VAL A 28 4.14 -12.54 0.62
N ASP A 29 3.17 -11.62 0.60
CA ASP A 29 2.86 -10.85 -0.60
C ASP A 29 4.05 -9.96 -0.99
N LEU A 30 4.12 -9.55 -2.25
CA LEU A 30 5.21 -8.81 -2.89
C LEU A 30 5.50 -7.42 -2.28
N GLY A 31 4.91 -7.08 -1.13
CA GLY A 31 5.12 -5.84 -0.42
C GLY A 31 4.37 -4.66 -1.03
N LYS A 32 4.53 -3.49 -0.40
CA LYS A 32 3.95 -2.24 -0.89
C LYS A 32 4.81 -1.74 -2.05
N GLN A 33 4.20 -1.58 -3.22
CA GLN A 33 4.86 -0.97 -4.37
C GLN A 33 4.89 0.56 -4.22
N ASP A 34 5.90 1.18 -4.81
CA ASP A 34 6.02 2.63 -4.81
C ASP A 34 4.87 3.28 -5.58
N LEU A 35 4.30 4.32 -4.98
CA LEU A 35 3.24 5.11 -5.58
C LEU A 35 3.83 6.18 -6.49
N PRO A 36 3.08 6.63 -7.53
CA PRO A 36 3.54 7.71 -8.38
C PRO A 36 3.78 8.98 -7.54
N PRO A 37 4.86 9.74 -7.83
CA PRO A 37 5.28 10.88 -7.01
C PRO A 37 4.24 12.00 -6.94
N GLY A 38 3.38 12.12 -7.96
CA GLY A 38 2.29 13.10 -7.99
C GLY A 38 1.21 12.87 -6.92
N HIS A 39 1.07 11.65 -6.41
CA HIS A 39 0.03 11.30 -5.44
C HIS A 39 0.22 12.05 -4.12
N VAL A 40 1.42 11.96 -3.53
CA VAL A 40 1.74 12.64 -2.26
C VAL A 40 1.70 14.16 -2.43
N ARG A 41 2.23 14.68 -3.54
CA ARG A 41 2.23 16.12 -3.84
C ARG A 41 0.82 16.69 -3.89
N LYS A 42 -0.12 15.97 -4.52
CA LYS A 42 -1.52 16.39 -4.60
C LYS A 42 -2.19 16.37 -3.22
N ILE A 43 -1.98 15.31 -2.43
CA ILE A 43 -2.54 15.22 -1.08
C ILE A 43 -2.12 16.41 -0.22
N ILE A 44 -0.81 16.70 -0.16
CA ILE A 44 -0.29 17.82 0.64
C ILE A 44 -0.87 19.16 0.16
N LYS A 45 -0.93 19.37 -1.17
CA LYS A 45 -1.49 20.59 -1.75
C LYS A 45 -2.98 20.76 -1.45
N ASP A 46 -3.77 19.68 -1.54
CA ASP A 46 -5.21 19.70 -1.31
C ASP A 46 -5.55 19.95 0.17
N HIS A 47 -4.74 19.43 1.09
CA HIS A 47 -4.93 19.62 2.54
C HIS A 47 -4.54 21.03 3.00
N GLY A 48 -3.47 21.60 2.42
CA GLY A 48 -3.02 22.96 2.69
C GLY A 48 -2.81 23.23 4.19
N ASP A 49 -3.53 24.21 4.71
CA ASP A 49 -3.50 24.63 6.12
C ASP A 49 -4.59 23.96 6.98
N MET A 50 -5.31 22.97 6.45
CA MET A 50 -6.41 22.27 7.12
C MET A 50 -7.59 23.18 7.53
N SER A 51 -7.69 24.41 7.01
CA SER A 51 -8.79 25.33 7.33
C SER A 51 -10.14 24.82 6.79
N ASN A 52 -10.13 24.13 5.65
CA ASN A 52 -11.32 23.61 5.00
C ASN A 52 -12.01 22.51 5.83
N ARG A 53 -13.33 22.65 6.03
CA ARG A 53 -14.18 21.70 6.76
C ARG A 53 -14.11 20.27 6.23
N LYS A 54 -13.82 20.09 4.93
CA LYS A 54 -13.66 18.77 4.29
C LYS A 54 -12.63 17.90 5.02
N PHE A 55 -11.55 18.49 5.53
CA PHE A 55 -10.44 17.76 6.18
C PHE A 55 -10.52 17.77 7.71
N ARG A 56 -11.71 18.02 8.30
CA ARG A 56 -11.89 18.07 9.76
C ARG A 56 -11.46 16.78 10.46
N ASN A 57 -11.72 15.63 9.85
CA ASN A 57 -11.40 14.32 10.43
C ASN A 57 -9.88 14.08 10.51
N ASP A 58 -9.14 14.63 9.56
CA ASP A 58 -7.70 14.42 9.45
C ASP A 58 -6.90 15.29 10.44
N LYS A 59 -7.49 16.38 10.97
CA LYS A 59 -6.84 17.28 11.94
C LYS A 59 -6.27 16.54 13.15
N ARG A 60 -7.04 15.60 13.70
CA ARG A 60 -6.60 14.82 14.88
C ARG A 60 -5.38 13.96 14.57
N VAL A 61 -5.33 13.39 13.37
CA VAL A 61 -4.20 12.56 12.92
C VAL A 61 -2.97 13.43 12.71
N HIS A 62 -3.11 14.63 12.13
CA HIS A 62 -2.00 15.57 11.95
C HIS A 62 -1.36 15.97 13.30
N LEU A 63 -2.18 16.20 14.33
CA LEU A 63 -1.66 16.46 15.69
C LEU A 63 -0.95 15.23 16.28
N GLY A 64 -1.47 14.02 16.06
CA GLY A 64 -0.80 12.79 16.50
C GLY A 64 0.55 12.55 15.81
N ALA A 65 0.68 12.97 14.55
CA ALA A 65 1.91 12.85 13.79
C ALA A 65 3.04 13.75 14.33
N LEU A 66 2.73 14.80 15.10
CA LEU A 66 3.73 15.69 15.71
C LEU A 66 4.76 14.94 16.57
N LYS A 67 4.34 13.84 17.22
CA LYS A 67 5.24 12.98 17.99
C LYS A 67 6.42 12.43 17.16
N TYR A 68 6.20 12.25 15.85
CA TYR A 68 7.18 11.67 14.93
C TYR A 68 7.96 12.73 14.14
N VAL A 69 7.77 14.02 14.42
CA VAL A 69 8.51 15.10 13.77
C VAL A 69 10.02 14.98 14.04
N PRO A 70 10.51 14.75 15.28
CA PRO A 70 11.95 14.64 15.53
C PRO A 70 12.65 13.56 14.67
N PRO A 71 12.20 12.30 14.63
CA PRO A 71 12.84 11.29 13.78
C PRO A 71 12.67 11.55 12.28
N ALA A 72 11.63 12.26 11.84
CA ALA A 72 11.46 12.65 10.44
C ALA A 72 12.44 13.75 10.01
N VAL A 73 12.67 14.74 10.88
CA VAL A 73 13.65 15.80 10.63
C VAL A 73 15.07 15.23 10.55
N ILE A 74 15.44 14.31 11.43
CA ILE A 74 16.76 13.65 11.39
C ILE A 74 16.99 12.99 10.02
N LYS A 75 16.04 12.18 9.54
CA LYS A 75 16.12 11.53 8.22
C LYS A 75 16.20 12.52 7.06
N LEU A 76 15.56 13.68 7.17
CA LEU A 76 15.65 14.73 6.16
C LEU A 76 17.06 15.31 6.09
N LEU A 77 17.66 15.60 7.25
CA LEU A 77 19.00 16.18 7.35
C LEU A 77 20.09 15.20 6.88
N GLU A 78 19.90 13.90 7.14
CA GLU A 78 20.80 12.84 6.64
C GLU A 78 20.88 12.79 5.09
N ASN A 79 19.86 13.29 4.38
CA ASN A 79 19.77 13.25 2.92
C ASN A 79 19.95 14.61 2.25
N ILE A 80 20.58 15.59 2.95
CA ILE A 80 20.96 16.85 2.31
C ILE A 80 22.04 16.56 1.26
N PRO A 81 21.86 17.01 0.01
CA PRO A 81 22.88 16.79 -1.03
C PRO A 81 24.18 17.50 -0.65
N TYR A 82 25.28 16.77 -0.69
CA TYR A 82 26.62 17.34 -0.51
C TYR A 82 26.95 18.32 -1.66
N PRO A 83 27.73 19.38 -1.39
CA PRO A 83 28.01 20.45 -2.35
C PRO A 83 28.87 20.00 -3.54
#